data_AF-A0A2W5WSN6-F1
#
_entry.id   AF-A0A2W5WSN6-F1
#
_cell.length_a   1.000
_cell.length_b   1.000
_cell.length_c   1.000
_cell.angle_alpha   90.00
_cell.angle_beta   90.00
_cell.angle_gamma   90.00
#
_symmetry.space_group_name_H-M   'P 1'
#
loop_
_entity.id
_entity.type
_entity.pdbx_description
1 polymer ?
#
loop_
_entity_poly.entity_id
_entity_poly.type
_entity_poly.pdbx_seq_one_letter_code
_entity_poly.pdbx_strand_id
1 'polypeptide(L)'
;MTRFSLAAQHRQRVLARLDFAKAATSSTAPAAPAAPEYDLMLLKLRTDQVKLKALQSIEKRIELKRELLPEYAGWVQGRLDAAVDAARGVQDDVFVTIMMWRIDVGDFDGALPLAQYALRYGLAMPEPFKRGVACYLAEDVAEASIKLLAAGEAAPPALPLVAEMVDGHDMPDEVKAKVHKALGLEALRVSADEAACAASGVPGAARIFKERALLELRRANDLHAASGVKTDIKRLEKDLNKPADQAG
;
A
#
# COMPACT_ATOMS: atom_id res chain seq x y z
N MET A 1 -14.57 8.70 21.25
CA MET A 1 -13.95 9.59 20.25
C MET A 1 -13.14 10.65 20.97
N THR A 2 -11.86 10.39 21.20
CA THR A 2 -10.94 11.40 21.75
C THR A 2 -10.77 12.46 20.66
N ARG A 3 -11.39 13.63 20.84
CA ARG A 3 -11.19 14.77 19.93
C ARG A 3 -9.76 15.26 20.13
N PHE A 4 -8.84 14.86 19.26
CA PHE A 4 -7.51 15.44 19.23
C PHE A 4 -7.62 16.94 18.96
N SER A 5 -6.94 17.75 19.76
CA SER A 5 -7.04 19.21 19.64
C SER A 5 -6.55 19.64 18.26
N LEU A 6 -7.40 20.36 17.51
CA LEU A 6 -7.03 20.96 16.22
C LEU A 6 -5.77 21.82 16.35
N ALA A 7 -5.57 22.46 17.50
CA ALA A 7 -4.37 23.23 17.78
C ALA A 7 -3.11 22.35 17.86
N ALA A 8 -3.20 21.16 18.46
CA ALA A 8 -2.08 20.22 18.52
C ALA A 8 -1.72 19.68 17.13
N GLN A 9 -2.72 19.31 16.32
CA GLN A 9 -2.49 18.88 14.93
C GLN A 9 -1.92 19.99 14.07
N HIS A 10 -2.45 21.21 14.19
CA HIS A 10 -1.92 22.38 13.49
C HIS A 10 -0.47 22.65 13.89
N ARG A 11 -0.15 22.60 15.19
CA ARG A 11 1.22 22.76 15.69
C ARG A 11 2.15 21.71 15.08
N GLN A 12 1.79 20.42 15.14
CA GLN A 12 2.57 19.35 14.52
C GLN A 12 2.78 19.58 13.02
N ARG A 13 1.74 20.02 12.30
CA ARG A 13 1.79 20.32 10.86
C ARG A 13 2.78 21.42 10.54
N VAL A 14 2.75 22.52 11.29
CA VAL A 14 3.72 23.62 11.14
C VAL A 14 5.14 23.15 11.43
N LEU A 15 5.33 22.41 12.53
CA LEU A 15 6.64 21.90 12.93
C LEU A 15 7.24 20.94 11.90
N ALA A 16 6.44 20.03 11.35
CA ALA A 16 6.87 19.10 10.31
C ALA A 16 7.33 19.82 9.02
N ARG A 17 6.66 20.91 8.64
CA ARG A 17 7.08 21.75 7.50
C ARG A 17 8.41 22.46 7.77
N LEU A 18 8.58 22.99 8.98
CA LEU A 18 9.84 23.66 9.37
C LEU A 18 11.02 22.68 9.42
N ASP A 19 10.80 21.49 10.00
CA ASP A 19 11.79 20.41 10.00
C ASP A 19 12.17 20.01 8.57
N PHE A 20 11.18 19.78 7.71
CA PHE A 20 11.40 19.48 6.30
C PHE A 20 12.25 20.56 5.61
N ALA A 21 11.90 21.83 5.76
CA ALA A 21 12.62 22.94 5.12
C ALA A 21 14.10 23.02 5.58
N LYS A 22 14.35 22.82 6.88
CA LYS A 22 15.71 22.73 7.43
C LYS A 22 16.47 21.55 6.84
N ALA A 23 15.87 20.36 6.86
CA ALA A 23 16.51 19.16 6.35
C ALA A 23 16.69 19.16 4.82
N ALA A 24 15.86 19.92 4.09
CA ALA A 24 15.93 20.10 2.64
C ALA A 24 17.04 21.10 2.20
N THR A 25 17.52 21.96 3.10
CA THR A 25 18.56 22.96 2.81
C THR A 25 19.98 22.52 3.21
N SER A 26 20.12 21.55 4.12
CA SER A 26 21.41 20.99 4.52
C SER A 26 21.97 20.02 3.45
N SER A 27 22.77 20.52 2.51
CA SER A 27 23.34 19.68 1.42
C SER A 27 24.79 19.21 1.61
N THR A 28 25.53 19.61 2.67
CA THR A 28 27.01 19.42 2.66
C THR A 28 27.72 19.23 4.02
N ALA A 29 27.08 18.80 5.11
CA ALA A 29 27.76 18.59 6.40
C ALA A 29 27.17 17.38 7.16
N PRO A 30 27.90 16.73 8.10
CA PRO A 30 27.39 15.55 8.80
C PRO A 30 26.06 15.90 9.44
N ALA A 31 25.09 14.99 9.32
CA ALA A 31 23.68 15.17 9.65
C ALA A 31 23.51 16.21 10.76
N ALA A 32 23.12 17.43 10.38
CA ALA A 32 22.78 18.45 11.35
C ALA A 32 21.78 17.80 12.33
N PRO A 33 21.96 17.98 13.65
CA PRO A 33 21.06 17.38 14.62
C PRO A 33 19.63 17.72 14.22
N ALA A 34 18.77 16.71 14.20
CA ALA A 34 17.40 16.91 13.80
C ALA A 34 16.76 18.02 14.65
N ALA A 35 15.74 18.69 14.10
CA ALA A 35 15.03 19.67 14.88
C ALA A 35 14.54 18.99 16.18
N PRO A 36 14.65 19.63 17.36
CA PRO A 36 14.24 19.05 18.64
C PRO A 36 12.83 18.43 18.60
N GLU A 37 11.97 18.96 17.73
CA GLU A 37 10.60 18.50 17.52
C GLU A 37 10.51 17.17 16.75
N TYR A 38 11.42 16.90 15.81
CA TYR A 38 11.50 15.58 15.16
C TYR A 38 11.98 14.52 16.17
N ASP A 39 12.94 14.85 17.02
CA ASP A 39 13.40 13.94 18.08
C ASP A 39 12.28 13.58 19.06
N LEU A 40 11.41 14.56 19.39
CA LEU A 40 10.21 14.30 20.19
C LEU A 40 9.22 13.38 19.47
N MET A 41 9.05 13.53 18.15
CA MET A 41 8.20 12.64 17.36
C MET A 41 8.77 11.21 17.27
N LEU A 42 10.10 11.07 17.13
CA LEU A 42 10.76 9.77 17.20
C LEU A 42 10.62 9.11 18.58
N LEU A 43 10.75 9.89 19.67
CA LEU A 43 10.54 9.38 21.02
C LEU A 43 9.10 8.90 21.23
N LYS A 44 8.11 9.66 20.74
CA LYS A 44 6.71 9.26 20.73
C LYS A 44 6.52 7.94 19.97
N LEU A 45 7.08 7.86 18.75
CA LEU A 45 6.99 6.66 17.92
C LEU A 45 7.56 5.43 18.64
N ARG A 46 8.74 5.55 19.25
CA ARG A 46 9.36 4.45 20.01
C ARG A 46 8.48 4.01 21.18
N THR A 47 7.88 4.95 21.89
CA THR A 47 6.95 4.66 23.01
C THR A 47 5.73 3.87 22.52
N ASP A 48 5.16 4.27 21.39
CA ASP A 48 4.00 3.59 20.81
C ASP A 48 4.36 2.22 20.21
N GLN A 49 5.54 2.08 19.62
CA GLN A 49 6.06 0.80 19.16
C GLN A 49 6.26 -0.19 20.31
N VAL A 50 6.69 0.27 21.51
CA VAL A 50 6.77 -0.59 22.70
C VAL A 50 5.39 -1.08 23.13
N LYS A 51 4.37 -0.21 23.13
CA LYS A 51 2.98 -0.62 23.41
C LYS A 51 2.49 -1.67 22.43
N LEU A 52 2.76 -1.47 21.13
CA LEU A 52 2.39 -2.44 20.09
C LEU A 52 3.11 -3.79 20.28
N LYS A 53 4.40 -3.79 20.62
CA LYS A 53 5.18 -5.01 20.86
C LYS A 53 4.71 -5.80 22.09
N ALA A 54 4.15 -5.13 23.10
CA ALA A 54 3.58 -5.79 24.27
C ALA A 54 2.30 -6.59 23.96
N LEU A 55 1.61 -6.30 22.85
CA LEU A 55 0.42 -7.02 22.43
C LEU A 55 0.77 -8.27 21.60
N GLN A 56 0.26 -9.42 22.03
CA GLN A 56 0.44 -10.69 21.32
C GLN A 56 -0.50 -10.82 20.11
N SER A 57 -1.77 -10.42 20.26
CA SER A 57 -2.77 -10.54 19.20
C SER A 57 -2.51 -9.55 18.06
N ILE A 58 -2.52 -10.04 16.82
CA ILE A 58 -2.44 -9.21 15.61
C ILE A 58 -3.64 -8.26 15.54
N GLU A 59 -4.85 -8.73 15.82
CA GLU A 59 -6.07 -7.92 15.80
C GLU A 59 -5.99 -6.77 16.80
N LYS A 60 -5.55 -7.03 18.03
CA LYS A 60 -5.36 -5.98 19.05
C LYS A 60 -4.29 -4.97 18.64
N ARG A 61 -3.22 -5.42 17.95
CA ARG A 61 -2.21 -4.49 17.40
C ARG A 61 -2.80 -3.61 16.31
N ILE A 62 -3.65 -4.16 15.44
CA ILE A 62 -4.35 -3.41 14.40
C ILE A 62 -5.30 -2.38 15.03
N GLU A 63 -6.07 -2.77 16.04
CA GLU A 63 -6.94 -1.86 16.80
C GLU A 63 -6.15 -0.70 17.42
N LEU A 64 -5.04 -1.01 18.12
CA LEU A 64 -4.20 0.03 18.71
C LEU A 64 -3.58 0.95 17.64
N LYS A 65 -3.16 0.42 16.48
CA LYS A 65 -2.70 1.27 15.36
C LYS A 65 -3.81 2.25 14.92
N ARG A 66 -5.06 1.79 14.78
CA ARG A 66 -6.19 2.67 14.43
C ARG A 66 -6.41 3.79 15.45
N GLU A 67 -6.23 3.51 16.74
CA GLU A 67 -6.34 4.50 17.80
C GLU A 67 -5.20 5.54 17.77
N LEU A 68 -3.97 5.10 17.46
CA LEU A 68 -2.77 5.94 17.47
C LEU A 68 -2.62 6.79 16.21
N LEU A 69 -3.03 6.31 15.03
CA LEU A 69 -2.85 6.98 13.74
C LEU A 69 -3.27 8.46 13.72
N PRO A 70 -4.42 8.86 14.30
CA PRO A 70 -4.83 10.27 14.36
C PRO A 70 -3.86 11.20 15.10
N GLU A 71 -3.04 10.67 16.01
CA GLU A 71 -2.03 11.44 16.76
C GLU A 71 -0.83 11.87 15.91
N TYR A 72 -0.67 11.25 14.74
CA TYR A 72 0.40 11.53 13.78
C TYR A 72 -0.09 12.32 12.56
N ALA A 73 -1.41 12.55 12.45
CA ALA A 73 -2.03 13.16 11.27
C ALA A 73 -1.45 14.56 10.99
N GLY A 74 -1.23 15.38 12.02
CA GLY A 74 -0.65 16.71 11.87
C GLY A 74 0.76 16.65 11.27
N TRP A 75 1.61 15.74 11.80
CA TRP A 75 2.98 15.55 11.32
C TRP A 75 3.02 15.08 9.86
N VAL A 76 2.28 14.02 9.54
CA VAL A 76 2.20 13.46 8.19
C VAL A 76 1.71 14.51 7.18
N GLN A 77 0.65 15.24 7.52
CA GLN A 77 0.14 16.28 6.64
C GLN A 77 1.18 17.38 6.40
N GLY A 78 1.89 17.80 7.46
CA GLY A 78 2.94 18.81 7.32
C GLY A 78 4.08 18.38 6.41
N ARG A 79 4.48 17.10 6.47
CA ARG A 79 5.47 16.53 5.54
C ARG A 79 4.96 16.50 4.10
N LEU A 80 3.72 16.06 3.87
CA LEU A 80 3.11 16.08 2.53
C LEU A 80 3.02 17.50 1.96
N ASP A 81 2.58 18.48 2.76
CA ASP A 81 2.48 19.85 2.29
C ASP A 81 3.84 20.43 1.92
N ALA A 82 4.88 20.14 2.72
CA ALA A 82 6.22 20.59 2.43
C ALA A 82 6.80 19.95 1.16
N ALA A 83 6.38 18.71 0.86
CA ALA A 83 6.82 17.96 -0.30
C ALA A 83 6.26 18.46 -1.64
N VAL A 84 5.14 19.21 -1.64
CA VAL A 84 4.50 19.73 -2.87
C VAL A 84 5.46 20.61 -3.67
N ASP A 85 6.19 21.49 -2.98
CA ASP A 85 7.11 22.46 -3.60
C ASP A 85 8.58 22.03 -3.49
N ALA A 86 8.84 20.80 -3.04
CA ALA A 86 10.20 20.35 -2.76
C ALA A 86 10.93 19.84 -4.02
N ALA A 87 12.17 20.29 -4.21
CA ALA A 87 13.05 19.75 -5.25
C ALA A 87 13.65 18.38 -4.90
N ARG A 88 13.61 17.97 -3.62
CA ARG A 88 14.12 16.69 -3.12
C ARG A 88 13.30 16.17 -1.96
N GLY A 89 13.34 14.86 -1.74
CA GLY A 89 12.78 14.26 -0.54
C GLY A 89 13.68 14.43 0.67
N VAL A 90 13.04 14.31 1.83
CA VAL A 90 13.68 14.23 3.14
C VAL A 90 13.25 12.92 3.78
N GLN A 91 14.22 12.16 4.31
CA GLN A 91 13.96 10.94 5.07
C GLN A 91 13.19 11.29 6.36
N ASP A 92 12.21 10.47 6.71
CA ASP A 92 11.45 10.61 7.96
C ASP A 92 10.87 9.25 8.36
N ASP A 93 11.41 8.70 9.43
CA ASP A 93 11.06 7.35 9.88
C ASP A 93 9.67 7.31 10.51
N VAL A 94 9.19 8.44 11.05
CA VAL A 94 7.81 8.58 11.53
C VAL A 94 6.88 8.49 10.34
N PHE A 95 7.16 9.23 9.27
CA PHE A 95 6.36 9.24 8.05
C PHE A 95 6.25 7.84 7.42
N VAL A 96 7.39 7.16 7.22
CA VAL A 96 7.40 5.82 6.61
C VAL A 96 6.75 4.79 7.54
N THR A 97 6.96 4.87 8.86
CA THR A 97 6.28 3.95 9.79
C THR A 97 4.76 4.14 9.78
N ILE A 98 4.28 5.38 9.70
CA ILE A 98 2.84 5.67 9.65
C ILE A 98 2.22 5.22 8.33
N MET A 99 2.94 5.29 7.21
CA MET A 99 2.51 4.68 5.94
C MET A 99 2.24 3.17 6.12
N MET A 100 3.17 2.46 6.76
CA MET A 100 3.02 1.03 7.04
C MET A 100 1.81 0.75 7.94
N TRP A 101 1.67 1.52 9.03
CA TRP A 101 0.54 1.34 9.95
C TRP A 101 -0.82 1.60 9.29
N ARG A 102 -0.90 2.49 8.30
CA ARG A 102 -2.12 2.70 7.52
C ARG A 102 -2.45 1.49 6.65
N ILE A 103 -1.45 0.90 6.00
CA ILE A 103 -1.61 -0.36 5.24
C ILE A 103 -2.09 -1.49 6.16
N ASP A 104 -1.44 -1.65 7.32
CA ASP A 104 -1.78 -2.67 8.33
C ASP A 104 -3.26 -2.62 8.77
N VAL A 105 -3.85 -1.42 8.87
CA VAL A 105 -5.23 -1.24 9.32
C VAL A 105 -6.25 -1.24 8.18
N GLY A 106 -5.80 -1.32 6.93
CA GLY A 106 -6.61 -1.27 5.71
C GLY A 106 -6.97 0.15 5.24
N ASP A 107 -6.32 1.19 5.79
CA ASP A 107 -6.52 2.58 5.38
C ASP A 107 -5.63 2.91 4.16
N PHE A 108 -6.00 2.36 3.00
CA PHE A 108 -5.24 2.56 1.77
C PHE A 108 -5.35 4.00 1.24
N ASP A 109 -6.50 4.65 1.39
CA ASP A 109 -6.71 6.04 0.97
C ASP A 109 -5.72 6.98 1.67
N GLY A 110 -5.49 6.76 2.98
CA GLY A 110 -4.49 7.50 3.73
C GLY A 110 -3.05 7.05 3.47
N ALA A 111 -2.81 5.81 3.03
CA ALA A 111 -1.48 5.27 2.80
C ALA A 111 -0.88 5.63 1.43
N LEU A 112 -1.69 5.63 0.37
CA LEU A 112 -1.21 5.81 -1.00
C LEU A 112 -0.48 7.14 -1.24
N PRO A 113 -0.93 8.30 -0.72
CA PRO A 113 -0.18 9.54 -0.84
C PRO A 113 1.21 9.47 -0.19
N LEU A 114 1.34 8.75 0.93
CA LEU A 114 2.62 8.56 1.63
C LEU A 114 3.52 7.64 0.83
N ALA A 115 2.96 6.55 0.31
CA ALA A 115 3.68 5.60 -0.54
C ALA A 115 4.18 6.25 -1.84
N GLN A 116 3.36 7.09 -2.48
CA GLN A 116 3.76 7.81 -3.68
C GLN A 116 4.92 8.77 -3.40
N TYR A 117 4.86 9.52 -2.31
CA TYR A 117 5.98 10.37 -1.88
C TYR A 117 7.24 9.54 -1.58
N ALA A 118 7.09 8.45 -0.84
CA ALA A 118 8.20 7.58 -0.45
C ALA A 118 8.89 6.94 -1.66
N LEU A 119 8.12 6.48 -2.65
CA LEU A 119 8.64 5.94 -3.92
C LEU A 119 9.33 7.03 -4.75
N ARG A 120 8.66 8.18 -4.95
CA ARG A 120 9.16 9.28 -5.79
C ARG A 120 10.54 9.77 -5.35
N TYR A 121 10.77 9.83 -4.04
CA TYR A 121 12.02 10.35 -3.48
C TYR A 121 12.93 9.28 -2.87
N GLY A 122 12.63 7.99 -3.08
CA GLY A 122 13.49 6.88 -2.66
C GLY A 122 13.71 6.82 -1.13
N LEU A 123 12.66 7.05 -0.35
CA LEU A 123 12.74 6.95 1.11
C LEU A 123 13.08 5.53 1.55
N ALA A 124 13.89 5.42 2.60
CA ALA A 124 14.28 4.14 3.18
C ALA A 124 13.18 3.60 4.09
N MET A 125 12.98 2.28 4.06
CA MET A 125 12.17 1.57 5.05
C MET A 125 12.87 1.58 6.42
N PRO A 126 12.12 1.67 7.54
CA PRO A 126 12.70 1.62 8.88
C PRO A 126 13.26 0.22 9.19
N GLU A 127 14.30 0.14 10.00
CA GLU A 127 14.79 -1.15 10.52
C GLU A 127 13.68 -1.91 11.27
N PRO A 128 13.58 -3.25 11.14
CA PRO A 128 14.52 -4.16 10.48
C PRO A 128 14.20 -4.48 9.01
N PHE A 129 13.36 -3.68 8.34
CA PHE A 129 12.90 -3.97 6.99
C PHE A 129 14.04 -3.76 5.97
N LYS A 130 14.51 -4.87 5.38
CA LYS A 130 15.61 -4.85 4.41
C LYS A 130 15.18 -4.58 2.97
N ARG A 131 13.90 -4.75 2.68
CA ARG A 131 13.33 -4.55 1.33
C ARG A 131 12.85 -3.10 1.20
N GLY A 132 12.90 -2.55 -0.01
CA GLY A 132 12.48 -1.17 -0.28
C GLY A 132 10.96 -0.98 -0.24
N VAL A 133 10.52 0.28 -0.29
CA VAL A 133 9.11 0.70 -0.22
C VAL A 133 8.25 0.00 -1.28
N ALA A 134 8.72 -0.10 -2.52
CA ALA A 134 7.98 -0.74 -3.61
C ALA A 134 7.66 -2.21 -3.31
N CYS A 135 8.65 -2.94 -2.81
CA CYS A 135 8.48 -4.36 -2.48
C CYS A 135 7.52 -4.54 -1.29
N TYR A 136 7.64 -3.71 -0.26
CA TYR A 136 6.75 -3.75 0.90
C TYR A 136 5.30 -3.45 0.50
N LEU A 137 5.08 -2.38 -0.27
CA LEU A 137 3.76 -1.96 -0.73
C LEU A 137 3.11 -3.03 -1.62
N ALA A 138 3.86 -3.56 -2.59
CA ALA A 138 3.39 -4.60 -3.49
C ALA A 138 2.97 -5.87 -2.73
N GLU A 139 3.80 -6.32 -1.79
CA GLU A 139 3.57 -7.54 -1.03
C GLU A 139 2.36 -7.43 -0.09
N ASP A 140 2.31 -6.39 0.74
CA ASP A 140 1.25 -6.23 1.74
C ASP A 140 -0.13 -6.01 1.09
N VAL A 141 -0.19 -5.20 0.02
CA VAL A 141 -1.47 -4.93 -0.67
C VAL A 141 -1.93 -6.18 -1.42
N ALA A 142 -1.05 -6.89 -2.10
CA ALA A 142 -1.41 -8.13 -2.78
C ALA A 142 -1.87 -9.22 -1.80
N GLU A 143 -1.21 -9.35 -0.64
CA GLU A 143 -1.60 -10.32 0.39
C GLU A 143 -2.96 -9.98 1.01
N ALA A 144 -3.21 -8.70 1.30
CA ALA A 144 -4.52 -8.22 1.75
C ALA A 144 -5.61 -8.51 0.70
N SER A 145 -5.35 -8.23 -0.58
CA SER A 145 -6.27 -8.53 -1.67
C SER A 145 -6.58 -10.03 -1.78
N ILE A 146 -5.55 -10.88 -1.78
CA ILE A 146 -5.73 -12.34 -1.87
C ILE A 146 -6.57 -12.86 -0.70
N LYS A 147 -6.34 -12.34 0.51
CA LYS A 147 -7.12 -12.72 1.70
C LYS A 147 -8.61 -12.35 1.57
N LEU A 148 -8.91 -11.14 1.10
CA LEU A 148 -10.30 -10.69 0.88
C LEU A 148 -10.99 -11.50 -0.22
N LEU A 149 -10.29 -11.74 -1.33
CA LEU A 149 -10.78 -12.55 -2.43
C LEU A 149 -11.07 -13.99 -2.01
N ALA A 150 -10.23 -14.57 -1.15
CA ALA A 150 -10.47 -15.90 -0.58
C ALA A 150 -11.70 -15.94 0.34
N ALA A 151 -12.09 -14.81 0.93
CA ALA A 151 -13.32 -14.64 1.70
C ALA A 151 -14.56 -14.31 0.83
N GLY A 152 -14.39 -14.22 -0.50
CA GLY A 152 -15.46 -13.83 -1.43
C GLY A 152 -15.72 -12.32 -1.49
N GLU A 153 -14.85 -11.51 -0.88
CA GLU A 153 -14.91 -10.06 -0.91
C GLU A 153 -14.11 -9.49 -2.10
N ALA A 154 -14.41 -8.25 -2.47
CA ALA A 154 -13.64 -7.55 -3.50
C ALA A 154 -12.25 -7.17 -2.99
N ALA A 155 -11.26 -7.19 -3.88
CA ALA A 155 -9.96 -6.58 -3.59
C ALA A 155 -10.12 -5.07 -3.32
N PRO A 156 -9.23 -4.46 -2.50
CA PRO A 156 -9.24 -3.03 -2.28
C PRO A 156 -9.03 -2.28 -3.60
N PRO A 157 -9.71 -1.14 -3.84
CA PRO A 157 -9.47 -0.28 -5.01
C PRO A 157 -8.01 0.17 -5.18
N ALA A 158 -7.22 0.10 -4.09
CA ALA A 158 -5.80 0.39 -4.10
C ALA A 158 -4.95 -0.62 -4.89
N LEU A 159 -5.41 -1.86 -5.10
CA LEU A 159 -4.62 -2.90 -5.78
C LEU A 159 -4.13 -2.48 -7.18
N PRO A 160 -4.98 -2.04 -8.12
CA PRO A 160 -4.51 -1.58 -9.44
C PRO A 160 -3.61 -0.35 -9.35
N LEU A 161 -3.89 0.59 -8.44
CA LEU A 161 -3.06 1.79 -8.24
C LEU A 161 -1.66 1.42 -7.76
N VAL A 162 -1.56 0.47 -6.83
CA VAL A 162 -0.28 -0.03 -6.31
C VAL A 162 0.48 -0.76 -7.40
N ALA A 163 -0.19 -1.58 -8.22
CA ALA A 163 0.44 -2.26 -9.34
C ALA A 163 1.09 -1.28 -10.33
N GLU A 164 0.42 -0.16 -10.63
CA GLU A 164 0.99 0.92 -11.45
C GLU A 164 2.14 1.64 -10.74
N MET A 165 1.99 1.97 -9.46
CA MET A 165 3.00 2.69 -8.68
C MET A 165 4.32 1.93 -8.56
N VAL A 166 4.26 0.60 -8.50
CA VAL A 166 5.45 -0.26 -8.32
C VAL A 166 5.95 -0.84 -9.63
N ASP A 167 5.32 -0.52 -10.76
CA ASP A 167 5.79 -0.96 -12.08
C ASP A 167 7.20 -0.41 -12.35
N GLY A 168 8.05 -1.23 -12.97
CA GLY A 168 9.45 -0.91 -13.22
C GLY A 168 10.37 -0.91 -11.99
N HIS A 169 9.86 -1.04 -10.76
CA HIS A 169 10.72 -1.19 -9.58
C HIS A 169 11.29 -2.61 -9.46
N ASP A 170 12.56 -2.70 -9.05
CA ASP A 170 13.19 -3.99 -8.77
C ASP A 170 12.66 -4.57 -7.45
N MET A 171 12.27 -5.84 -7.51
CA MET A 171 11.73 -6.61 -6.38
C MET A 171 11.76 -8.11 -6.71
N PRO A 172 11.72 -8.99 -5.70
CA PRO A 172 11.68 -10.44 -5.94
C PRO A 172 10.51 -10.85 -6.83
N ASP A 173 10.75 -11.76 -7.77
CA ASP A 173 9.71 -12.22 -8.71
C ASP A 173 8.51 -12.87 -8.00
N GLU A 174 8.72 -13.46 -6.81
CA GLU A 174 7.64 -13.93 -5.96
C GLU A 174 6.68 -12.80 -5.55
N VAL A 175 7.19 -11.61 -5.24
CA VAL A 175 6.36 -10.44 -4.88
C VAL A 175 5.61 -9.92 -6.10
N LYS A 176 6.29 -9.80 -7.25
CA LYS A 176 5.63 -9.45 -8.53
C LYS A 176 4.51 -10.45 -8.86
N ALA A 177 4.78 -11.75 -8.68
CA ALA A 177 3.81 -12.79 -8.91
C ALA A 177 2.58 -12.68 -7.99
N LYS A 178 2.76 -12.29 -6.73
CA LYS A 178 1.63 -12.03 -5.81
C LYS A 178 0.73 -10.90 -6.32
N VAL A 179 1.30 -9.79 -6.80
CA VAL A 179 0.52 -8.67 -7.39
C VAL A 179 -0.29 -9.14 -8.59
N HIS A 180 0.35 -9.80 -9.56
CA HIS A 180 -0.33 -10.35 -10.73
C HIS A 180 -1.40 -11.38 -10.36
N LYS A 181 -1.14 -12.22 -9.34
CA LYS A 181 -2.14 -13.17 -8.81
C LYS A 181 -3.35 -12.43 -8.26
N ALA A 182 -3.16 -11.41 -7.43
CA ALA A 182 -4.25 -10.63 -6.85
C ALA A 182 -5.10 -9.95 -7.94
N LEU A 183 -4.46 -9.33 -8.94
CA LEU A 183 -5.14 -8.70 -10.08
C LEU A 183 -5.96 -9.72 -10.88
N GLY A 184 -5.37 -10.89 -11.16
CA GLY A 184 -6.03 -11.95 -11.90
C GLY A 184 -7.24 -12.54 -11.17
N LEU A 185 -7.13 -12.72 -9.86
CA LEU A 185 -8.23 -13.22 -9.03
C LEU A 185 -9.38 -12.20 -8.90
N GLU A 186 -9.08 -10.89 -8.75
CA GLU A 186 -10.12 -9.85 -8.77
C GLU A 186 -10.81 -9.78 -10.13
N ALA A 187 -10.07 -9.85 -11.23
CA ALA A 187 -10.66 -9.89 -12.57
C ALA A 187 -11.56 -11.14 -12.76
N LEU A 188 -11.16 -12.29 -12.23
CA LEU A 188 -11.98 -13.50 -12.24
C LEU A 188 -13.28 -13.29 -11.44
N ARG A 189 -13.19 -12.67 -10.26
CA ARG A 189 -14.36 -12.33 -9.43
C ARG A 189 -15.33 -11.42 -10.17
N VAL A 190 -14.84 -10.31 -10.74
CA VAL A 190 -15.66 -9.37 -11.51
C VAL A 190 -16.32 -10.07 -12.70
N SER A 191 -15.61 -10.97 -13.39
CA SER A 191 -16.18 -11.70 -14.53
C SER A 191 -17.34 -12.64 -14.18
N ALA A 192 -17.45 -13.03 -12.91
CA ALA A 192 -18.52 -13.89 -12.40
C ALA A 192 -19.67 -13.09 -11.78
N ASP A 193 -19.51 -11.77 -11.63
CA ASP A 193 -20.48 -10.85 -11.05
C ASP A 193 -21.11 -10.00 -12.15
N GLU A 194 -22.34 -10.33 -12.53
CA GLU A 194 -23.07 -9.63 -13.60
C GLU A 194 -23.26 -8.14 -13.30
N ALA A 195 -23.49 -7.77 -12.03
CA ALA A 195 -23.67 -6.38 -11.64
C ALA A 195 -22.35 -5.61 -11.76
N ALA A 196 -21.23 -6.21 -11.34
CA ALA A 196 -19.91 -5.61 -11.51
C ALA A 196 -19.51 -5.49 -13.00
N CYS A 197 -19.82 -6.51 -13.81
CA CYS A 197 -19.64 -6.44 -15.26
C CYS A 197 -20.46 -5.31 -15.89
N ALA A 198 -21.74 -5.17 -15.52
CA ALA A 198 -22.60 -4.10 -16.03
C ALA A 198 -22.10 -2.71 -15.61
N ALA A 199 -21.61 -2.56 -14.38
CA ALA A 199 -21.07 -1.31 -13.87
C ALA A 199 -19.84 -0.82 -14.66
N SER A 200 -19.12 -1.69 -15.35
CA SER A 200 -18.02 -1.29 -16.24
C SER A 200 -18.48 -0.50 -17.46
N GLY A 201 -19.76 -0.62 -17.86
CA GLY A 201 -20.31 -0.01 -19.07
C GLY A 201 -19.77 -0.61 -20.39
N VAL A 202 -18.99 -1.69 -20.33
CA VAL A 202 -18.37 -2.30 -21.51
C VAL A 202 -19.18 -3.51 -21.99
N PRO A 203 -19.65 -3.52 -23.26
CA PRO A 203 -20.26 -4.72 -23.85
C PRO A 203 -19.29 -5.91 -23.81
N GLY A 204 -19.77 -7.07 -23.36
CA GLY A 204 -18.94 -8.27 -23.23
C GLY A 204 -17.92 -8.23 -22.09
N ALA A 205 -18.12 -7.35 -21.10
CA ALA A 205 -17.27 -7.19 -19.92
C ALA A 205 -16.84 -8.52 -19.28
N ALA A 206 -17.76 -9.48 -19.09
CA ALA A 206 -17.44 -10.78 -18.49
C ALA A 206 -16.32 -11.52 -19.25
N ARG A 207 -16.32 -11.48 -20.59
CA ARG A 207 -15.25 -12.09 -21.40
C ARG A 207 -13.95 -11.32 -21.27
N ILE A 208 -14.01 -9.99 -21.34
CA ILE A 208 -12.84 -9.11 -21.21
C ILE A 208 -12.14 -9.32 -19.86
N PHE A 209 -12.90 -9.41 -18.77
CA PHE A 209 -12.37 -9.69 -17.45
C PHE A 209 -11.77 -11.10 -17.34
N LYS A 210 -12.34 -12.12 -17.99
CA LYS A 210 -11.73 -13.45 -18.08
C LYS A 210 -10.40 -13.43 -18.85
N GLU A 211 -10.32 -12.69 -19.94
CA GLU A 211 -9.09 -12.52 -20.73
C GLU A 211 -8.02 -11.78 -19.92
N ARG A 212 -8.41 -10.72 -19.19
CA ARG A 212 -7.50 -10.03 -18.25
C ARG A 212 -7.04 -10.96 -17.13
N ALA A 213 -7.96 -11.72 -16.52
CA ALA A 213 -7.62 -12.69 -15.49
C ALA A 213 -6.59 -13.70 -16.01
N LEU A 214 -6.79 -14.23 -17.21
CA LEU A 214 -5.86 -15.19 -17.81
C LEU A 214 -4.47 -14.57 -18.05
N LEU A 215 -4.40 -13.34 -18.55
CA LEU A 215 -3.15 -12.61 -18.76
C LEU A 215 -2.36 -12.47 -17.44
N GLU A 216 -3.02 -11.98 -16.40
CA GLU A 216 -2.42 -11.72 -15.09
C GLU A 216 -1.98 -13.02 -14.41
N LEU A 217 -2.82 -14.05 -14.40
CA LEU A 217 -2.48 -15.32 -13.77
C LEU A 217 -1.33 -16.04 -14.51
N ARG A 218 -1.26 -15.96 -15.84
CA ARG A 218 -0.10 -16.46 -16.60
C ARG A 218 1.17 -15.73 -16.20
N ARG A 219 1.12 -14.40 -16.14
CA ARG A 219 2.27 -13.59 -15.71
C ARG A 219 2.72 -13.96 -14.28
N ALA A 220 1.79 -14.19 -13.37
CA ALA A 220 2.08 -14.67 -12.02
C ALA A 220 2.78 -16.05 -12.03
N ASN A 221 2.31 -16.98 -12.86
CA ASN A 221 2.93 -18.30 -12.99
C ASN A 221 4.32 -18.25 -13.64
N ASP A 222 4.52 -17.38 -14.63
CA ASP A 222 5.81 -17.21 -15.32
C ASP A 222 6.88 -16.64 -14.38
N LEU A 223 6.50 -15.68 -13.53
CA LEU A 223 7.36 -15.11 -12.50
C LEU A 223 7.62 -16.08 -11.35
N HIS A 224 6.60 -16.82 -10.92
CA HIS A 224 6.71 -17.76 -9.82
C HIS A 224 5.77 -18.96 -10.02
N ALA A 225 6.34 -20.10 -10.44
CA ALA A 225 5.57 -21.30 -10.74
C ALA A 225 4.84 -21.93 -9.53
N ALA A 226 5.23 -21.57 -8.30
CA ALA A 226 4.56 -21.99 -7.05
C ALA A 226 3.52 -20.96 -6.55
N SER A 227 3.15 -19.97 -7.36
CA SER A 227 2.09 -19.00 -7.05
C SER A 227 0.69 -19.62 -6.85
N GLY A 228 0.48 -20.87 -7.26
CA GLY A 228 -0.75 -21.64 -7.02
C GLY A 228 -1.89 -21.37 -8.02
N VAL A 229 -1.64 -20.68 -9.13
CA VAL A 229 -2.68 -20.22 -10.08
C VAL A 229 -2.92 -21.17 -11.26
N LYS A 230 -2.19 -22.28 -11.36
CA LYS A 230 -2.23 -23.20 -12.51
C LYS A 230 -3.62 -23.79 -12.79
N THR A 231 -4.39 -24.05 -11.74
CA THR A 231 -5.76 -24.59 -11.87
C THR A 231 -6.70 -23.55 -12.46
N ASP A 232 -6.60 -22.29 -12.01
CA ASP A 232 -7.42 -21.20 -12.50
C ASP A 232 -7.10 -20.88 -13.97
N ILE A 233 -5.82 -20.89 -14.35
CA ILE A 233 -5.38 -20.75 -15.75
C ILE A 233 -6.04 -21.80 -16.64
N LYS A 234 -5.93 -23.09 -16.28
CA LYS A 234 -6.52 -24.20 -17.06
C LYS A 234 -8.03 -24.07 -17.20
N ARG A 235 -8.71 -23.62 -16.13
CA ARG A 235 -10.16 -23.39 -16.15
C ARG A 235 -10.53 -22.26 -17.12
N LEU A 236 -9.85 -21.13 -17.01
CA LEU A 236 -10.07 -19.97 -17.88
C LEU A 236 -9.80 -20.28 -19.36
N GLU A 237 -8.73 -21.00 -19.67
CA GLU A 237 -8.42 -21.44 -21.04
C GLU A 237 -9.55 -22.29 -21.63
N LYS A 238 -10.07 -23.25 -20.84
CA LYS A 238 -11.20 -24.07 -21.27
C LYS A 238 -12.46 -23.24 -21.50
N ASP A 239 -12.74 -22.31 -20.60
CA ASP A 239 -13.95 -21.49 -20.67
C ASP A 239 -13.92 -20.47 -21.81
N LEU A 240 -12.76 -19.85 -22.08
CA LEU A 240 -12.60 -18.89 -23.18
C LEU A 240 -12.61 -19.53 -24.57
N ASN A 241 -12.27 -20.83 -24.65
CA ASN A 241 -12.33 -21.62 -25.89
C ASN A 241 -13.72 -22.17 -26.21
N LYS A 242 -14.71 -22.05 -25.30
CA LYS A 242 -16.09 -22.44 -25.61
C LYS A 242 -16.72 -21.43 -26.58
N PRO A 243 -17.38 -21.88 -27.66
CA PRO A 243 -18.13 -21.00 -28.54
C PRO A 243 -19.32 -20.36 -27.80
N ALA A 244 -19.64 -19.10 -28.14
CA ALA A 244 -20.61 -18.28 -27.42
C ALA A 244 -22.03 -18.88 -27.33
N ASP A 245 -22.39 -19.81 -28.23
CA ASP A 245 -23.71 -20.48 -28.29
C ASP A 245 -23.93 -21.60 -27.25
N GLN A 246 -22.95 -21.90 -26.39
CA GLN A 246 -23.05 -22.97 -25.38
C GLN A 246 -22.96 -22.49 -23.92
N ALA A 247 -23.01 -21.17 -23.69
CA ALA A 247 -23.14 -20.59 -22.36
C ALA A 247 -24.62 -20.32 -22.06
N GLY A 248 -25.36 -21.41 -21.80
CA GLY A 248 -26.73 -21.35 -21.26
C GLY A 248 -26.74 -21.40 -19.74
#